data_AF-A0A358QTF0-F1
#
_entry.id   AF-A0A358QTF0-F1
#
_cell.length_a   1.000
_cell.length_b   1.000
_cell.length_c   1.000
_cell.angle_alpha   90.00
_cell.angle_beta   90.00
_cell.angle_gamma   90.00
#
_symmetry.space_group_name_H-M   'P 1'
#
loop_
_entity.id
_entity.type
_entity.pdbx_description
1 polymer ?
#
loop_
_entity_poly.entity_id
_entity_poly.type
_entity_poly.pdbx_seq_one_letter_code
_entity_poly.pdbx_strand_id
1 'polypeptide(L)'
;MSDYTASTAVFNDDVALTLTAMDSSVTVDVSDVGDERVLLVVQNNNDSAAVNTASITIAPGGFLSSVLGTLSVDVADGGAVKVIGPLEGCRFKSTGSKLTIGCSVTQSGTVSDVNLGVIKLP
;
A
#
# COMPACT_ATOMS: atom_id res chain seq x y z
N MET A 1 -16.14 -8.10 -14.87
CA MET A 1 -15.61 -7.08 -13.96
C MET A 1 -16.75 -6.78 -13.01
N SER A 2 -16.70 -7.30 -11.78
CA SER A 2 -17.70 -7.01 -10.76
C SER A 2 -17.44 -5.59 -10.26
N ASP A 3 -18.38 -4.68 -10.51
CA ASP A 3 -18.36 -3.35 -9.93
C ASP A 3 -18.60 -3.47 -8.42
N TYR A 4 -17.60 -3.06 -7.63
CA TYR A 4 -17.72 -2.99 -6.17
C TYR A 4 -18.67 -1.86 -5.81
N THR A 5 -19.97 -2.16 -5.77
CA THR A 5 -20.99 -1.20 -5.37
C THR A 5 -21.06 -1.17 -3.86
N ALA A 6 -21.06 0.02 -3.24
CA ALA A 6 -21.11 0.16 -1.77
C ALA A 6 -22.28 -0.64 -1.11
N SER A 7 -23.33 -0.92 -1.88
CA SER A 7 -24.48 -1.73 -1.48
C SER A 7 -24.16 -3.20 -1.17
N THR A 8 -23.01 -3.74 -1.61
CA THR A 8 -22.59 -5.12 -1.32
C THR A 8 -21.41 -5.20 -0.35
N ALA A 9 -20.91 -4.07 0.15
CA ALA A 9 -19.84 -4.03 1.14
C ALA A 9 -20.42 -4.31 2.54
N VAL A 10 -19.90 -5.33 3.21
CA VAL A 10 -20.22 -5.63 4.60
C VAL A 10 -19.12 -5.02 5.48
N PHE A 11 -19.49 -4.38 6.59
CA PHE A 11 -18.50 -3.89 7.55
C PHE A 11 -17.75 -5.09 8.16
N ASN A 12 -16.44 -4.96 8.39
CA ASN A 12 -15.54 -6.04 8.83
C ASN A 12 -15.71 -6.44 10.31
N ASP A 13 -16.95 -6.51 10.81
CA ASP A 13 -17.32 -6.93 12.18
C ASP A 13 -16.40 -6.36 13.29
N ASP A 14 -16.03 -5.07 13.18
CA ASP A 14 -15.22 -4.31 14.15
C ASP A 14 -13.74 -4.75 14.29
N VAL A 15 -13.20 -5.51 13.34
CA VAL A 15 -11.76 -5.81 13.31
C VAL A 15 -10.97 -4.57 12.88
N ALA A 16 -10.20 -4.01 13.81
CA ALA A 16 -9.35 -2.86 13.57
C ALA A 16 -8.28 -3.16 12.51
N LEU A 17 -8.11 -2.23 11.56
CA LEU A 17 -6.97 -2.26 10.64
C LEU A 17 -5.67 -2.11 11.44
N THR A 18 -4.78 -3.08 11.30
CA THR A 18 -3.44 -2.99 11.89
C THR A 18 -2.53 -2.19 10.98
N LEU A 19 -2.01 -1.08 11.49
CA LEU A 19 -0.95 -0.29 10.85
C LEU A 19 0.39 -0.65 11.50
N THR A 20 1.35 -1.07 10.68
CA THR A 20 2.69 -1.47 11.16
C THR A 20 3.73 -0.48 10.66
N ALA A 21 4.71 -0.14 11.51
CA ALA A 21 5.85 0.67 11.12
C ALA A 21 6.53 0.08 9.88
N MET A 22 6.76 0.94 8.91
CA MET A 22 7.32 0.59 7.61
C MET A 22 8.84 0.53 7.71
N ASP A 23 9.45 -0.39 6.95
CA ASP A 23 10.86 -0.34 6.61
C ASP A 23 11.01 0.29 5.22
N SER A 24 12.23 0.66 4.85
CA SER A 24 12.62 1.11 3.50
C SER A 24 12.08 0.22 2.37
N SER A 25 11.90 -1.08 2.64
CA SER A 25 11.20 -2.02 1.77
C SER A 25 10.49 -3.09 2.58
N VAL A 26 9.22 -3.35 2.28
CA VAL A 26 8.46 -4.45 2.85
C VAL A 26 7.85 -5.31 1.74
N THR A 27 7.72 -6.60 2.01
CA THR A 27 7.05 -7.53 1.10
C THR A 27 5.77 -8.04 1.73
N VAL A 28 4.65 -7.87 1.02
CA VAL A 28 3.33 -8.31 1.45
C VAL A 28 2.93 -9.54 0.63
N ASP A 29 2.48 -10.59 1.31
CA ASP A 29 1.97 -11.80 0.68
C ASP A 29 0.48 -11.64 0.32
N VAL A 30 0.18 -11.83 -0.97
CA VAL A 30 -1.16 -11.77 -1.55
C VAL A 30 -1.53 -13.09 -2.24
N SER A 31 -0.89 -14.20 -1.82
CA SER A 31 -1.06 -15.54 -2.44
C SER A 31 -2.37 -16.25 -2.12
N ASP A 32 -3.12 -15.82 -1.11
CA ASP A 32 -4.27 -16.56 -0.59
C ASP A 32 -5.48 -16.58 -1.56
N VAL A 33 -5.56 -15.69 -2.56
CA VAL A 33 -6.69 -15.65 -3.51
C VAL A 33 -6.24 -15.20 -4.91
N GLY A 34 -6.66 -15.92 -5.96
CA GLY A 34 -6.07 -15.86 -7.30
C GLY A 34 -6.15 -14.52 -8.05
N ASP A 35 -7.18 -13.71 -7.77
CA ASP A 35 -7.51 -12.44 -8.45
C ASP A 35 -7.70 -11.27 -7.46
N GLU A 36 -7.15 -11.38 -6.24
CA GLU A 36 -7.43 -10.45 -5.14
C GLU A 36 -7.06 -8.99 -5.48
N ARG A 37 -7.90 -8.06 -5.00
CA ARG A 37 -7.66 -6.62 -5.03
C ARG A 37 -7.19 -6.19 -3.66
N VAL A 38 -6.06 -5.50 -3.57
CA VAL A 38 -5.57 -4.97 -2.28
C VAL A 38 -5.67 -3.46 -2.24
N LEU A 39 -6.01 -2.93 -1.07
CA LEU A 39 -5.84 -1.52 -0.73
C LEU A 39 -4.70 -1.42 0.27
N LEU A 40 -3.77 -0.51 -0.02
CA LEU A 40 -2.74 -0.12 0.93
C LEU A 40 -3.22 1.13 1.65
N VAL A 41 -3.12 1.14 2.97
CA VAL A 41 -3.36 2.32 3.79
C VAL A 41 -2.03 2.75 4.36
N VAL A 42 -1.55 3.92 3.98
CA VAL A 42 -0.29 4.46 4.46
C VAL A 42 -0.57 5.68 5.30
N GLN A 43 0.05 5.73 6.48
CA GLN A 43 0.00 6.87 7.36
C GLN A 43 1.41 7.41 7.58
N ASN A 44 1.63 8.70 7.38
CA ASN A 44 2.91 9.34 7.67
C ASN A 44 2.78 10.14 8.97
N ASN A 45 3.31 9.58 10.07
CA ASN A 45 3.28 10.18 11.40
C ASN A 45 4.53 11.01 11.72
N ASN A 46 5.38 11.27 10.73
CA ASN A 46 6.41 12.30 10.92
C ASN A 46 5.70 13.59 11.36
N ASP A 47 6.27 14.27 12.35
CA ASP A 47 5.82 15.56 12.82
C ASP A 47 7.05 16.46 12.92
N SER A 48 7.10 17.48 12.08
CA SER A 48 8.29 18.32 11.91
C SER A 48 7.89 19.72 11.50
N ALA A 49 8.68 20.70 11.94
CA ALA A 49 8.54 22.07 11.50
C ALA A 49 8.83 22.25 9.99
N ALA A 50 9.59 21.32 9.39
CA ALA A 50 9.81 21.22 7.95
C ALA A 50 9.00 20.06 7.37
N VAL A 51 8.31 20.30 6.24
CA VAL A 51 7.42 19.33 5.58
C VAL A 51 8.18 18.07 5.15
N ASN A 52 7.93 16.96 5.83
CA ASN A 52 8.41 15.64 5.43
C ASN A 52 7.39 14.98 4.49
N THR A 53 7.86 14.45 3.37
CA THR A 53 7.00 13.69 2.44
C THR A 53 7.51 12.27 2.35
N ALA A 54 6.65 11.31 2.69
CA ALA A 54 6.90 9.89 2.45
C ALA A 54 6.48 9.54 1.02
N SER A 55 7.43 9.05 0.21
CA SER A 55 7.16 8.55 -1.13
C SER A 55 7.05 7.04 -1.09
N ILE A 56 5.86 6.55 -1.42
CA ILE A 56 5.50 5.13 -1.40
C ILE A 56 5.58 4.61 -2.83
N THR A 57 6.50 3.68 -3.05
CA THR A 57 6.72 3.06 -4.35
C THR A 57 6.28 1.62 -4.32
N ILE A 58 5.59 1.19 -5.36
CA ILE A 58 5.14 -0.19 -5.51
C ILE A 58 5.80 -0.73 -6.77
N ALA A 59 6.64 -1.74 -6.59
CA ALA A 59 7.38 -2.34 -7.68
C ALA A 59 6.42 -2.98 -8.70
N PRO A 60 6.70 -2.86 -10.01
CA PRO A 60 5.95 -3.58 -11.01
C PRO A 60 6.17 -5.09 -10.85
N GLY A 61 5.12 -5.88 -11.08
CA GLY A 61 5.25 -7.31 -11.32
C GLY A 61 5.97 -7.64 -12.63
N GLY A 62 6.11 -8.93 -12.91
CA GLY A 62 6.56 -9.45 -14.20
C GLY A 62 5.46 -9.47 -15.28
N PHE A 63 5.87 -9.84 -16.50
CA PHE A 63 4.99 -9.96 -17.68
C PHE A 63 4.23 -8.66 -18.02
N LEU A 64 2.90 -8.68 -18.05
CA LEU A 64 2.08 -7.51 -18.40
C LEU A 64 2.25 -6.36 -17.40
N SER A 65 2.53 -6.67 -16.14
CA SER A 65 2.76 -5.66 -15.10
C SER A 65 4.05 -4.88 -15.31
N SER A 66 5.05 -5.46 -15.98
CA SER A 66 6.34 -4.77 -16.19
C SER A 66 6.20 -3.58 -17.14
N VAL A 67 5.19 -3.62 -18.02
CA VAL A 67 4.83 -2.53 -18.93
C VAL A 67 4.10 -1.40 -18.20
N LEU A 68 3.45 -1.69 -17.06
CA LEU A 68 2.73 -0.69 -16.26
C LEU A 68 3.67 0.18 -15.41
N GLY A 69 4.90 -0.28 -15.16
CA GLY A 69 5.91 0.45 -14.40
C GLY A 69 5.64 0.56 -12.89
N THR A 70 6.53 1.26 -12.19
CA THR A 70 6.43 1.51 -10.75
C THR A 70 5.31 2.51 -10.45
N LEU A 71 4.45 2.21 -9.48
CA LEU A 71 3.52 3.20 -8.93
C LEU A 71 4.22 3.99 -7.83
N SER A 72 4.09 5.32 -7.83
CA SER A 72 4.61 6.19 -6.77
C SER A 72 3.50 7.08 -6.23
N VAL A 73 3.38 7.19 -4.91
CA VAL A 73 2.41 8.05 -4.23
C VAL A 73 3.08 8.75 -3.06
N ASP A 74 2.94 10.08 -3.02
CA ASP A 74 3.45 10.89 -1.93
C ASP A 74 2.40 11.11 -0.83
N VAL A 75 2.84 10.97 0.43
CA VAL A 75 2.06 11.15 1.65
C VAL A 75 2.73 12.25 2.48
N ALA A 76 2.03 13.38 2.64
CA ALA A 76 2.48 14.48 3.50
C ALA A 76 2.59 14.04 4.96
N ASP A 77 3.29 14.80 5.79
CA ASP A 77 3.44 14.55 7.22
C ASP A 77 2.22 15.01 8.04
N GLY A 78 2.36 15.06 9.37
CA GLY A 78 1.30 15.51 10.27
C GLY A 78 0.20 14.46 10.49
N GLY A 79 0.55 13.17 10.40
CA GLY A 79 -0.38 12.07 10.58
C GLY A 79 -1.29 11.83 9.36
N ALA A 80 -0.93 12.35 8.18
CA ALA A 80 -1.74 12.21 6.99
C ALA A 80 -1.87 10.74 6.58
N VAL A 81 -3.08 10.36 6.17
CA VAL A 81 -3.41 9.01 5.71
C VAL A 81 -3.73 9.04 4.22
N LYS A 82 -3.15 8.12 3.45
CA LYS A 82 -3.51 7.86 2.06
C LYS A 82 -3.86 6.40 1.83
N VAL A 83 -4.87 6.20 0.98
CA VAL A 83 -5.29 4.90 0.50
C VAL A 83 -4.84 4.75 -0.95
N ILE A 84 -4.16 3.64 -1.26
CA ILE A 84 -3.59 3.33 -2.58
C ILE A 84 -4.24 2.03 -3.06
N GLY A 85 -5.07 2.12 -4.10
CA GLY A 85 -5.77 0.96 -4.68
C GLY A 85 -7.19 1.28 -5.15
N PRO A 86 -7.99 0.26 -5.54
CA PRO A 86 -7.65 -1.17 -5.51
C PRO A 86 -6.54 -1.52 -6.50
N LEU A 87 -5.57 -2.30 -6.05
CA LEU A 87 -4.51 -2.84 -6.89
C LEU A 87 -4.85 -4.29 -7.22
N GLU A 88 -4.95 -4.60 -8.50
CA GLU A 88 -5.25 -5.96 -8.97
C GLU A 88 -4.00 -6.86 -8.96
N GLY A 89 -4.20 -8.17 -8.82
CA GLY A 89 -3.19 -9.22 -9.04
C GLY A 89 -2.31 -9.04 -10.28
N CYS A 90 -2.84 -8.42 -11.34
CA CYS A 90 -2.09 -8.14 -12.55
C CYS A 90 -1.04 -7.01 -12.42
N ARG A 91 -0.95 -6.32 -11.28
CA ARG A 91 0.18 -5.41 -10.97
C ARG A 91 1.34 -6.14 -10.29
N PHE A 92 1.14 -7.37 -9.83
CA PHE A 92 2.12 -8.12 -9.04
C PHE A 92 2.09 -9.64 -9.35
N LYS A 93 2.95 -10.12 -10.26
CA LYS A 93 3.25 -11.57 -10.42
C LYS A 93 4.57 -11.81 -11.16
N SER A 94 5.43 -12.75 -10.77
CA SER A 94 5.42 -14.08 -11.41
C SER A 94 5.82 -15.24 -10.49
N THR A 95 6.33 -14.97 -9.28
CA THR A 95 6.77 -16.03 -8.36
C THR A 95 6.38 -15.66 -6.93
N GLY A 96 5.53 -16.47 -6.30
CA GLY A 96 5.18 -16.35 -4.88
C GLY A 96 4.11 -15.31 -4.50
N SER A 97 3.42 -14.67 -5.46
CA SER A 97 2.31 -13.71 -5.22
C SER A 97 2.60 -12.66 -4.14
N LYS A 98 3.71 -11.94 -4.31
CA LYS A 98 4.20 -10.95 -3.35
C LYS A 98 4.26 -9.55 -3.95
N LEU A 99 3.86 -8.56 -3.16
CA LEU A 99 3.97 -7.14 -3.47
C LEU A 99 5.16 -6.54 -2.73
N THR A 100 6.12 -5.96 -3.46
CA THR A 100 7.22 -5.20 -2.86
C THR A 100 6.85 -3.73 -2.81
N ILE A 101 6.83 -3.17 -1.61
CA ILE A 101 6.51 -1.77 -1.34
C ILE A 101 7.77 -1.12 -0.77
N GLY A 102 8.31 -0.14 -1.49
CA GLY A 102 9.39 0.70 -1.02
C GLY A 102 8.86 1.98 -0.40
N CYS A 103 9.56 2.48 0.61
CA CYS A 103 9.27 3.77 1.22
C CYS A 103 10.57 4.57 1.39
N SER A 104 10.50 5.85 1.04
CA SER A 104 11.53 6.82 1.37
C SER A 104 10.89 8.07 1.93
N VAL A 105 11.52 8.66 2.94
CA VAL A 105 11.10 9.97 3.46
C VAL A 105 12.04 11.02 2.89
N THR A 106 11.47 12.02 2.25
CA THR A 106 12.21 13.19 1.80
C THR A 106 12.30 14.16 2.98
N GLN A 107 13.53 14.59 3.29
CA GLN A 107 13.91 15.36 4.49
C GLN A 107 14.12 14.52 5.75
N SER A 108 14.31 15.17 6.91
CA SER A 108 14.83 14.61 8.15
C SER A 108 13.91 13.64 8.90
N GLY A 109 12.85 13.13 8.25
CA GLY A 109 11.95 12.15 8.84
C GLY A 109 12.48 10.72 8.79
N THR A 110 11.90 9.83 9.59
CA THR A 110 12.26 8.40 9.61
C THR A 110 11.20 7.57 8.93
N VAL A 111 11.62 6.50 8.25
CA VAL A 111 10.68 5.58 7.58
C VAL A 111 9.83 4.81 8.62
N SER A 112 10.37 4.55 9.82
CA SER A 112 9.62 3.90 10.91
C SER A 112 8.44 4.73 11.44
N ASP A 113 8.42 6.04 11.19
CA ASP A 113 7.27 6.91 11.50
C ASP A 113 6.21 6.88 10.38
N VAL A 114 6.48 6.17 9.28
CA VAL A 114 5.48 5.84 8.26
C VAL A 114 4.94 4.46 8.58
N ASN A 115 3.62 4.32 8.67
CA ASN A 115 2.96 3.05 8.93
C ASN A 115 2.21 2.58 7.68
N LEU A 116 2.21 1.26 7.46
CA LEU A 116 1.47 0.59 6.41
C LEU A 116 0.44 -0.38 7.00
N GLY A 117 -0.78 -0.32 6.48
CA GLY A 117 -1.80 -1.34 6.58
C GLY A 117 -2.14 -1.89 5.20
N VAL A 118 -2.58 -3.16 5.18
CA VAL A 118 -3.01 -3.83 3.96
C VAL A 118 -4.41 -4.36 4.19
N ILE A 119 -5.31 -4.04 3.28
CA ILE A 119 -6.67 -4.57 3.22
C ILE A 119 -6.76 -5.45 1.98
N LYS A 120 -7.08 -6.72 2.18
CA LYS A 120 -7.43 -7.66 1.10
C LYS A 120 -8.93 -7.54 0.83
N LEU A 121 -9.32 -7.26 -0.41
CA LEU A 121 -10.71 -7.27 -0.82
C LEU A 121 -11.09 -8.66 -1.35
N PRO A 122 -12.34 -9.11 -1.12
CA PRO A 122 -12.86 -10.34 -1.70
C PRO A 122 -12.91 -10.32 -3.24
#